data_AF-A0A672PYG8-F1
#
_entry.id   AF-A0A672PYG8-F1
#
_cell.length_a   1.000
_cell.length_b   1.000
_cell.length_c   1.000
_cell.angle_alpha   90.00
_cell.angle_beta   90.00
_cell.angle_gamma   90.00
#
_symmetry.space_group_name_H-M   'P 1'
#
loop_
_entity.id
_entity.type
_entity.pdbx_description
1 polymer ?
#
loop_
_entity_poly.entity_id
_entity_poly.type
_entity_poly.pdbx_seq_one_letter_code
_entity_poly.pdbx_strand_id
1 'polypeptide(L)'
;MSDIEQNVMPLVAGHAAILGKCKSAFCHAVKEKFNCTAILHNVEEAGSFGRHTSGDWSAEMRYSAKLSNRVEVSVWKDDLTRHKVDAVVNAANEKLNHGGGLAQALSECGGPMIQKWSDDIIQKCGKVKTGEAVLTRAGKLPCSYIIHAVGPKVSQNPSKKDVNRAAPLLSNTVISILQTVVSQNITSVAIPALSSGLFNFPRDYAVKEFAKQNTKKKLDVNLVVFPKDNEMMEVIYANYILCFSVFEPSFSIFILIMFYFHPPHKYFVQHSF
;
A
#
# COMPACT_ATOMS: atom_id res chain seq x y z
N MET A 1 -40.13 4.12 -17.54
CA MET A 1 -38.95 4.95 -17.83
C MET A 1 -37.91 4.58 -16.80
N SER A 2 -36.92 3.80 -17.21
CA SER A 2 -35.88 3.24 -16.35
C SER A 2 -34.81 4.27 -16.08
N ASP A 3 -34.52 4.51 -14.80
CA ASP A 3 -33.41 5.33 -14.33
C ASP A 3 -32.09 4.72 -14.83
N ILE A 4 -31.41 5.44 -15.72
CA ILE A 4 -30.02 5.15 -16.06
C ILE A 4 -29.20 5.60 -14.85
N GLU A 5 -28.69 4.65 -14.07
CA GLU A 5 -27.67 4.93 -13.05
C GLU A 5 -26.50 5.67 -13.70
N GLN A 6 -26.43 6.98 -13.49
CA GLN A 6 -25.27 7.77 -13.86
C GLN A 6 -24.15 7.36 -12.90
N ASN A 7 -23.21 6.54 -13.38
CA ASN A 7 -22.02 6.17 -12.63
C ASN A 7 -21.14 7.41 -12.41
N VAL A 8 -21.33 8.08 -11.27
CA VAL A 8 -20.54 9.25 -10.86
C VAL A 8 -19.27 8.76 -10.15
N MET A 9 -18.11 8.99 -10.76
CA MET A 9 -16.82 8.80 -10.10
C MET A 9 -16.38 10.09 -9.39
N PRO A 10 -16.26 10.09 -8.05
CA PRO A 10 -15.70 11.25 -7.33
C PRO A 10 -14.19 11.36 -7.61
N LEU A 11 -13.75 12.55 -8.03
CA LEU A 11 -12.35 12.87 -8.25
C LEU A 11 -11.73 13.41 -6.95
N VAL A 12 -10.55 12.92 -6.57
CA VAL A 12 -9.78 13.50 -5.47
C VAL A 12 -9.19 14.84 -5.94
N ALA A 13 -9.05 15.81 -5.04
CA ALA A 13 -8.66 17.20 -5.35
C ALA A 13 -7.41 17.33 -6.25
N GLY A 14 -6.44 16.41 -6.15
CA GLY A 14 -5.25 16.38 -7.01
C GLY A 14 -5.54 16.00 -8.47
N HIS A 15 -6.42 15.02 -8.70
CA HIS A 15 -6.84 14.60 -10.04
C HIS A 15 -7.78 15.62 -10.68
N ALA A 16 -8.60 16.30 -9.88
CA ALA A 16 -9.43 17.40 -10.35
C ALA A 16 -8.57 18.51 -10.99
N ALA A 17 -7.46 18.92 -10.36
CA ALA A 17 -6.57 19.95 -10.89
C ALA A 17 -5.91 19.57 -12.24
N ILE A 18 -5.57 18.28 -12.43
CA ILE A 18 -5.00 17.77 -13.69
C ILE A 18 -6.07 17.66 -14.78
N LEU A 19 -7.25 17.15 -14.43
CA LEU A 19 -8.39 17.02 -15.34
C LEU A 19 -8.96 18.37 -15.76
N GLY A 20 -8.86 19.39 -14.92
CA GLY A 20 -9.17 20.78 -15.28
C GLY A 20 -8.30 21.28 -16.43
N LYS A 21 -6.99 21.04 -16.35
CA LYS A 21 -6.00 21.45 -17.36
C LYS A 21 -6.11 20.67 -18.67
N CYS A 22 -6.58 19.43 -18.62
CA CYS A 22 -6.62 18.51 -19.77
C CYS A 22 -8.04 18.14 -20.25
N LYS A 23 -9.07 18.88 -19.81
CA LYS A 23 -10.50 18.55 -20.00
C LYS A 23 -10.85 18.18 -21.45
N SER A 24 -10.45 18.99 -22.42
CA SER A 24 -10.76 18.78 -23.83
C SER A 24 -10.09 17.51 -24.40
N ALA A 25 -8.81 17.29 -24.06
CA ALA A 25 -8.07 16.13 -24.52
C ALA A 25 -8.63 14.83 -23.93
N PHE A 26 -9.05 14.88 -22.66
CA PHE A 26 -9.70 13.75 -22.00
C PHE A 26 -11.06 13.42 -22.63
N CYS A 27 -11.96 14.40 -22.78
CA CYS A 27 -13.27 14.18 -23.41
C CYS A 27 -13.14 13.65 -24.84
N HIS A 28 -12.16 14.15 -25.61
CA HIS A 28 -11.87 13.67 -26.96
C HIS A 28 -11.39 12.21 -26.97
N ALA A 29 -10.42 11.85 -26.11
CA ALA A 29 -9.91 10.48 -26.03
C ALA A 29 -10.99 9.47 -25.60
N VAL A 30 -11.88 9.86 -24.69
CA VAL A 30 -13.02 9.04 -24.26
C VAL A 30 -14.03 8.86 -25.42
N LYS A 31 -14.30 9.93 -26.16
CA LYS A 31 -15.23 9.89 -27.29
C LYS A 31 -14.70 9.04 -28.45
N GLU A 32 -13.45 9.19 -28.83
CA GLU A 32 -12.89 8.44 -29.96
C GLU A 32 -12.73 6.95 -29.66
N LYS A 33 -12.23 6.58 -28.47
CA LYS A 33 -11.91 5.18 -28.19
C LYS A 33 -13.09 4.35 -27.71
N PHE A 34 -14.08 5.00 -27.10
CA PHE A 34 -15.19 4.29 -26.45
C PHE A 34 -16.58 4.76 -26.92
N ASN A 35 -16.63 5.76 -27.81
CA ASN A 35 -17.87 6.41 -28.26
C ASN A 35 -18.74 7.00 -27.12
N CYS A 36 -18.17 7.16 -25.93
CA CYS A 36 -18.83 7.72 -24.76
C CYS A 36 -18.65 9.24 -24.69
N THR A 37 -19.58 9.94 -24.05
CA THR A 37 -19.45 11.37 -23.75
C THR A 37 -19.18 11.53 -22.26
N ALA A 38 -18.01 12.06 -21.90
CA ALA A 38 -17.66 12.35 -20.51
C ALA A 38 -18.13 13.76 -20.12
N ILE A 39 -18.80 13.88 -18.97
CA ILE A 39 -19.24 15.17 -18.39
C ILE A 39 -18.50 15.36 -17.06
N LEU A 40 -17.80 16.49 -16.91
CA LEU A 40 -16.98 16.82 -15.73
C LEU A 40 -17.59 18.02 -14.99
N HIS A 41 -17.87 17.85 -13.69
CA HIS A 41 -18.43 18.86 -12.79
C HIS A 41 -17.40 19.30 -11.72
N ASN A 42 -17.50 20.56 -11.24
CA ASN A 42 -16.76 21.13 -10.10
C ASN A 42 -15.22 21.00 -10.16
N VAL A 43 -14.57 21.57 -11.18
CA VAL A 43 -13.11 21.62 -11.25
C VAL A 43 -12.63 23.06 -11.01
N GLU A 44 -12.25 23.38 -9.77
CA GLU A 44 -11.68 24.69 -9.39
C GLU A 44 -10.15 24.62 -9.20
N GLU A 45 -9.48 25.76 -9.42
CA GLU A 45 -8.02 25.91 -9.44
C GLU A 45 -7.43 26.04 -8.03
N ALA A 46 -6.56 25.11 -7.62
CA ALA A 46 -5.93 25.12 -6.29
C ALA A 46 -4.63 25.95 -6.25
N GLY A 47 -4.59 26.98 -5.40
CA GLY A 47 -3.43 27.80 -5.08
C GLY A 47 -2.67 27.39 -3.80
N SER A 48 -1.34 27.50 -3.87
CA SER A 48 -0.30 27.64 -2.82
C SER A 48 -0.32 26.76 -1.54
N PHE A 49 0.72 25.93 -1.40
CA PHE A 49 1.05 25.11 -0.22
C PHE A 49 1.79 25.89 0.89
N GLY A 50 1.21 25.89 2.11
CA GLY A 50 1.89 26.26 3.36
C GLY A 50 2.32 25.04 4.19
N ARG A 51 3.32 25.23 5.06
CA ARG A 51 3.93 24.24 5.97
C ARG A 51 3.03 23.98 7.19
N HIS A 52 2.65 22.73 7.50
CA HIS A 52 1.93 22.42 8.76
C HIS A 52 2.35 21.12 9.47
N THR A 53 2.25 21.22 10.80
CA THR A 53 2.50 20.32 11.92
C THR A 53 1.59 19.07 11.94
N SER A 54 1.77 18.18 12.94
CA SER A 54 0.95 17.00 13.24
C SER A 54 -0.55 17.26 13.10
N GLY A 55 -1.12 16.92 11.95
CA GLY A 55 -2.53 17.07 11.65
C GLY A 55 -3.38 16.03 12.37
N ASP A 56 -4.57 16.44 12.78
CA ASP A 56 -5.64 15.57 13.24
C ASP A 56 -6.17 14.76 12.04
N TRP A 57 -5.45 13.70 11.69
CA TRP A 57 -5.87 12.79 10.63
C TRP A 57 -6.85 11.78 11.22
N SER A 58 -8.05 11.71 10.64
CA SER A 58 -9.01 10.63 10.89
C SER A 58 -8.66 9.44 10.01
N ALA A 59 -8.76 8.23 10.59
CA ALA A 59 -8.62 6.99 9.85
C ALA A 59 -9.70 6.91 8.76
N GLU A 60 -9.29 6.78 7.50
CA GLU A 60 -10.21 6.75 6.37
C GLU A 60 -10.04 5.44 5.59
N MET A 61 -11.04 4.56 5.68
CA MET A 61 -11.10 3.37 4.82
C MET A 61 -11.45 3.82 3.41
N ARG A 62 -10.55 3.56 2.48
CA ARG A 62 -10.70 3.96 1.07
C ARG A 62 -11.33 2.85 0.25
N TYR A 63 -10.96 1.59 0.53
CA TYR A 63 -11.42 0.41 -0.19
C TYR A 63 -11.55 -0.77 0.76
N SER A 64 -12.49 -1.67 0.48
CA SER A 64 -12.53 -3.00 1.06
C SER A 64 -12.96 -3.99 -0.01
N ALA A 65 -12.44 -5.21 0.09
CA ALA A 65 -12.90 -6.32 -0.70
C ALA A 65 -12.75 -7.64 0.05
N LYS A 66 -13.65 -8.54 -0.28
CA LYS A 66 -13.68 -9.89 0.26
C LYS A 66 -12.99 -10.84 -0.71
N LEU A 67 -11.76 -11.26 -0.40
CA LEU A 67 -11.00 -12.20 -1.24
C LEU A 67 -11.56 -13.64 -1.16
N SER A 68 -12.18 -13.97 -0.04
CA SER A 68 -12.88 -15.25 0.14
C SER A 68 -13.92 -15.12 1.24
N ASN A 69 -14.70 -16.17 1.49
CA ASN A 69 -15.61 -16.23 2.64
C ASN A 69 -14.93 -16.04 4.01
N ARG A 70 -13.60 -16.04 4.06
CA ARG A 70 -12.79 -15.97 5.28
C ARG A 70 -11.89 -14.73 5.32
N VAL A 71 -11.47 -14.19 4.18
CA VAL A 71 -10.47 -13.11 4.14
C VAL A 71 -11.10 -11.85 3.59
N GLU A 72 -11.02 -10.79 4.39
CA GLU A 72 -11.34 -9.42 3.99
C GLU A 72 -10.05 -8.60 3.95
N VAL A 73 -9.90 -7.79 2.91
CA VAL A 73 -8.75 -6.89 2.74
C VAL A 73 -9.29 -5.49 2.54
N SER A 74 -8.80 -4.56 3.35
CA SER A 74 -9.17 -3.16 3.29
C SER A 74 -7.94 -2.26 3.14
N VAL A 75 -8.10 -1.13 2.45
CA VAL A 75 -7.04 -0.12 2.26
C VAL A 75 -7.43 1.12 3.04
N TRP A 76 -6.52 1.56 3.92
CA TRP A 76 -6.73 2.66 4.83
C TRP A 76 -5.72 3.77 4.60
N LYS A 77 -6.20 5.02 4.63
CA LYS A 77 -5.36 6.20 4.85
C LYS A 77 -5.35 6.45 6.35
N ASP A 78 -4.28 6.04 7.03
CA ASP A 78 -4.22 6.14 8.49
C ASP A 78 -2.77 6.10 9.03
N ASP A 79 -2.61 6.50 10.28
CA ASP A 79 -1.39 6.33 11.07
C ASP A 79 -1.39 4.97 11.79
N LEU A 80 -0.46 4.10 11.41
CA LEU A 80 -0.36 2.75 11.97
C LEU A 80 -0.14 2.74 13.51
N THR A 81 0.39 3.83 14.09
CA THR A 81 0.59 3.93 15.55
C THR A 81 -0.73 4.05 16.33
N ARG A 82 -1.83 4.41 15.65
CA ARG A 82 -3.17 4.62 16.25
C ARG A 82 -4.22 3.67 15.68
N HIS A 83 -3.88 2.88 14.66
CA HIS A 83 -4.79 1.98 13.98
C HIS A 83 -5.20 0.81 14.87
N LYS A 84 -6.52 0.58 15.01
CA LYS A 84 -7.09 -0.42 15.93
C LYS A 84 -7.26 -1.76 15.24
N VAL A 85 -6.40 -2.71 15.58
CA VAL A 85 -6.39 -4.11 15.12
C VAL A 85 -5.75 -4.99 16.21
N ASP A 86 -5.80 -6.30 16.05
CA ASP A 86 -5.14 -7.22 17.00
C ASP A 86 -3.61 -7.09 16.94
N ALA A 87 -3.06 -6.92 15.73
CA ALA A 87 -1.62 -6.77 15.49
C ALA A 87 -1.29 -5.76 14.39
N VAL A 88 -0.24 -4.98 14.59
CA VAL A 88 0.36 -4.14 13.54
C VAL A 88 1.68 -4.74 13.06
N VAL A 89 2.01 -4.55 11.79
CA VAL A 89 3.29 -4.99 11.23
C VAL A 89 4.28 -3.84 11.23
N ASN A 90 5.42 -4.05 11.86
CA ASN A 90 6.57 -3.15 11.79
C ASN A 90 7.48 -3.56 10.62
N ALA A 91 7.87 -2.59 9.79
CA ALA A 91 8.94 -2.75 8.79
C ALA A 91 10.31 -2.70 9.49
N ALA A 92 10.80 -3.87 9.93
CA ALA A 92 11.97 -4.00 10.78
C ALA A 92 13.26 -4.28 10.00
N ASN A 93 14.40 -4.09 10.68
CA ASN A 93 15.71 -4.57 10.22
C ASN A 93 16.12 -5.85 10.97
N GLU A 94 17.16 -6.53 10.49
CA GLU A 94 17.65 -7.82 11.02
C GLU A 94 18.08 -7.77 12.50
N LYS A 95 18.38 -6.59 13.04
CA LYS A 95 18.77 -6.36 14.43
C LYS A 95 17.61 -5.88 15.30
N LEU A 96 16.39 -5.76 14.74
CA LEU A 96 15.21 -5.23 15.41
C LEU A 96 15.47 -3.91 16.16
N ASN A 97 16.33 -3.05 15.61
CA ASN A 97 16.61 -1.73 16.18
C ASN A 97 15.65 -0.69 15.59
N HIS A 98 14.81 -0.08 16.43
CA HIS A 98 13.72 0.80 16.02
C HIS A 98 14.13 2.28 15.96
N GLY A 99 15.23 2.58 15.26
CA GLY A 99 15.84 3.91 15.23
C GLY A 99 15.45 4.80 14.04
N GLY A 100 14.51 4.39 13.18
CA GLY A 100 14.06 5.24 12.07
C GLY A 100 12.73 4.84 11.45
N GLY A 101 12.11 5.80 10.75
CA GLY A 101 10.88 5.60 9.97
C GLY A 101 9.71 5.09 10.82
N LEU A 102 8.94 4.16 10.24
CA LEU A 102 7.79 3.55 10.92
C LEU A 102 8.17 2.81 12.21
N ALA A 103 9.32 2.13 12.22
CA ALA A 103 9.78 1.39 13.39
C ALA A 103 9.98 2.31 14.60
N GLN A 104 10.59 3.47 14.37
CA GLN A 104 10.75 4.50 15.40
C GLN A 104 9.41 5.01 15.90
N ALA A 105 8.49 5.37 15.00
CA ALA A 105 7.17 5.86 15.38
C ALA A 105 6.41 4.84 16.26
N LEU A 106 6.42 3.56 15.89
CA LEU A 106 5.80 2.49 16.68
C LEU A 106 6.47 2.35 18.07
N SER A 107 7.79 2.42 18.14
CA SER A 107 8.56 2.32 19.38
C SER A 107 8.29 3.51 20.32
N GLU A 108 8.27 4.74 19.77
CA GLU A 108 7.98 5.97 20.53
C GLU A 108 6.56 5.96 21.09
N CYS A 109 5.55 5.62 20.27
CA CYS A 109 4.16 5.58 20.70
C CYS A 109 3.87 4.42 21.65
N GLY A 110 4.43 3.24 21.40
CA GLY A 110 4.20 2.05 22.24
C GLY A 110 5.07 1.99 23.49
N GLY A 111 6.14 2.78 23.55
CA GLY A 111 7.02 2.93 24.71
C GLY A 111 8.23 1.97 24.71
N PRO A 112 9.16 2.18 25.67
CA PRO A 112 10.51 1.59 25.64
C PRO A 112 10.54 0.06 25.72
N MET A 113 9.45 -0.58 26.18
CA MET A 113 9.34 -2.03 26.26
C MET A 113 9.42 -2.70 24.88
N ILE A 114 9.02 -2.02 23.79
CA ILE A 114 9.10 -2.56 22.44
C ILE A 114 10.54 -2.87 22.04
N GLN A 115 11.47 -1.92 22.29
CA GLN A 115 12.88 -2.16 22.03
C GLN A 115 13.43 -3.24 22.97
N LYS A 116 13.05 -3.23 24.26
CA LYS A 116 13.50 -4.25 25.22
C LYS A 116 13.12 -5.67 24.79
N TRP A 117 11.86 -5.92 24.37
CA TRP A 117 11.45 -7.23 23.87
C TRP A 117 12.18 -7.63 22.59
N SER A 118 12.51 -6.65 21.75
CA SER A 118 13.29 -6.87 20.52
C SER A 118 14.73 -7.26 20.84
N ASP A 119 15.35 -6.57 21.80
CA ASP A 119 16.71 -6.87 22.26
C ASP A 119 16.79 -8.27 22.89
N ASP A 120 15.78 -8.66 23.69
CA ASP A 120 15.67 -10.00 24.28
C ASP A 120 15.63 -11.09 23.20
N ILE A 121 14.91 -10.86 22.09
CA ILE A 121 14.86 -11.78 20.95
C ILE A 121 16.24 -11.88 20.29
N ILE A 122 16.89 -10.74 20.02
CA ILE A 122 18.22 -10.72 19.39
C ILE A 122 19.27 -11.40 20.26
N GLN A 123 19.21 -11.20 21.58
CA GLN A 123 20.13 -11.82 22.53
C GLN A 123 19.97 -13.35 22.56
N LYS A 124 18.73 -13.85 22.46
CA LYS A 124 18.44 -15.30 22.54
C LYS A 124 18.62 -16.03 21.21
N CYS A 125 18.19 -15.41 20.12
CA CYS A 125 18.04 -16.08 18.81
C CYS A 125 19.02 -15.55 17.76
N GLY A 126 19.75 -14.47 18.04
CA GLY A 126 20.55 -13.77 17.04
C GLY A 126 19.71 -12.90 16.11
N LYS A 127 20.29 -12.53 14.96
CA LYS A 127 19.62 -11.69 13.96
C LYS A 127 18.43 -12.41 13.32
N VAL A 128 17.34 -11.68 13.10
CA VAL A 128 16.21 -12.15 12.29
C VAL A 128 16.58 -12.02 10.82
N LYS A 129 16.41 -13.06 10.02
CA LYS A 129 16.84 -13.03 8.62
C LYS A 129 15.87 -12.24 7.76
N THR A 130 16.38 -11.64 6.69
CA THR A 130 15.54 -11.06 5.65
C THR A 130 14.58 -12.12 5.09
N GLY A 131 13.28 -11.82 5.03
CA GLY A 131 12.22 -12.77 4.68
C GLY A 131 11.46 -13.35 5.88
N GLU A 132 11.93 -13.12 7.11
CA GLU A 132 11.33 -13.66 8.32
C GLU A 132 10.57 -12.57 9.11
N ALA A 133 9.73 -13.01 10.05
CA ALA A 133 9.01 -12.15 10.97
C ALA A 133 8.99 -12.75 12.39
N VAL A 134 8.99 -11.88 13.41
CA VAL A 134 8.89 -12.27 14.82
C VAL A 134 7.82 -11.46 15.54
N LEU A 135 7.20 -12.04 16.57
CA LEU A 135 6.12 -11.41 17.33
C LEU A 135 6.61 -10.86 18.68
N THR A 136 6.17 -9.65 19.03
CA THR A 136 6.29 -9.09 20.39
C THR A 136 4.95 -8.52 20.85
N ARG A 137 4.90 -8.09 22.12
CA ARG A 137 3.78 -7.29 22.65
C ARG A 137 3.88 -5.85 22.13
N ALA A 138 2.75 -5.14 22.10
CA ALA A 138 2.68 -3.79 21.50
C ALA A 138 2.84 -2.61 22.48
N GLY A 139 3.10 -2.88 23.76
CA GLY A 139 3.25 -1.82 24.76
C GLY A 139 1.97 -0.99 24.91
N LYS A 140 2.04 0.32 24.65
CA LYS A 140 0.93 1.28 24.75
C LYS A 140 0.13 1.46 23.46
N LEU A 141 0.51 0.81 22.36
CA LEU A 141 -0.25 0.91 21.11
C LEU A 141 -1.67 0.34 21.28
N PRO A 142 -2.66 0.76 20.47
CA PRO A 142 -4.02 0.27 20.53
C PRO A 142 -4.20 -1.10 19.84
N CYS A 143 -3.24 -2.00 20.03
CA CYS A 143 -3.23 -3.39 19.56
C CYS A 143 -2.55 -4.29 20.59
N SER A 144 -2.69 -5.61 20.47
CA SER A 144 -2.06 -6.55 21.41
C SER A 144 -0.62 -6.88 21.03
N TYR A 145 -0.31 -6.88 19.73
CA TYR A 145 0.95 -7.40 19.21
C TYR A 145 1.58 -6.53 18.13
N ILE A 146 2.91 -6.63 18.01
CA ILE A 146 3.67 -6.13 16.87
C ILE A 146 4.34 -7.32 16.19
N ILE A 147 4.11 -7.46 14.88
CA ILE A 147 4.84 -8.40 14.03
C ILE A 147 6.00 -7.64 13.40
N HIS A 148 7.23 -7.91 13.82
CA HIS A 148 8.44 -7.30 13.25
C HIS A 148 8.87 -8.09 12.01
N ALA A 149 8.60 -7.54 10.83
CA ALA A 149 8.86 -8.20 9.57
C ALA A 149 10.11 -7.61 8.89
N VAL A 150 11.07 -8.46 8.56
CA VAL A 150 12.35 -8.04 7.96
C VAL A 150 12.29 -8.19 6.44
N GLY A 151 11.87 -7.12 5.77
CA GLY A 151 11.82 -7.07 4.31
C GLY A 151 13.20 -6.85 3.66
N PRO A 152 13.35 -7.14 2.36
CA PRO A 152 14.60 -6.91 1.64
C PRO A 152 14.86 -5.40 1.44
N LYS A 153 16.14 -5.05 1.37
CA LYS A 153 16.63 -3.71 1.02
C LYS A 153 17.30 -3.74 -0.35
N VAL A 154 17.04 -2.72 -1.16
CA VAL A 154 17.73 -2.49 -2.43
C VAL A 154 18.35 -1.07 -2.45
N SER A 155 19.25 -0.82 -3.41
CA SER A 155 19.80 0.52 -3.64
C SER A 155 18.71 1.48 -4.12
N GLN A 156 18.95 2.80 -4.06
CA GLN A 156 17.95 3.80 -4.50
C GLN A 156 17.59 3.67 -5.99
N ASN A 157 18.53 3.23 -6.81
CA ASN A 157 18.33 2.96 -8.24
C ASN A 157 18.67 1.49 -8.52
N PRO A 158 17.81 0.55 -8.11
CA PRO A 158 18.13 -0.87 -8.24
C PRO A 158 18.02 -1.30 -9.69
N SER A 159 18.91 -2.19 -10.13
CA SER A 159 18.74 -2.83 -11.43
C SER A 159 17.56 -3.81 -11.37
N LYS A 160 16.99 -4.18 -12.53
CA LYS A 160 15.96 -5.23 -12.60
C LYS A 160 16.42 -6.55 -11.96
N LYS A 161 17.72 -6.86 -12.05
CA LYS A 161 18.32 -8.06 -11.44
C LYS A 161 18.29 -7.98 -9.90
N ASP A 162 18.51 -6.80 -9.33
CA ASP A 162 18.47 -6.59 -7.87
C ASP A 162 17.04 -6.75 -7.35
N VAL A 163 16.07 -6.12 -8.03
CA VAL A 163 14.64 -6.25 -7.70
C VAL A 163 14.19 -7.71 -7.80
N ASN A 164 14.56 -8.42 -8.87
CA ASN A 164 14.22 -9.83 -9.05
C ASN A 164 14.83 -10.74 -7.98
N ARG A 165 16.01 -10.42 -7.46
CA ARG A 165 16.62 -11.17 -6.34
C ARG A 165 15.93 -10.89 -5.01
N ALA A 166 15.46 -9.66 -4.82
CA ALA A 166 14.80 -9.23 -3.60
C ALA A 166 13.31 -9.63 -3.54
N ALA A 167 12.61 -9.71 -4.67
CA ALA A 167 11.18 -10.01 -4.70
C ALA A 167 10.78 -11.33 -3.98
N PRO A 168 11.50 -12.46 -4.14
CA PRO A 168 11.20 -13.68 -3.38
C PRO A 168 11.35 -13.49 -1.86
N LEU A 169 12.29 -12.65 -1.41
CA LEU A 169 12.46 -12.35 0.02
C LEU A 169 11.31 -11.51 0.56
N LEU A 170 10.80 -10.56 -0.22
CA LEU A 170 9.59 -9.81 0.15
C LEU A 170 8.37 -10.74 0.22
N SER A 171 8.23 -11.65 -0.75
CA SER A 171 7.20 -12.68 -0.75
C SER A 171 7.25 -13.55 0.53
N ASN A 172 8.46 -14.01 0.89
CA ASN A 172 8.68 -14.75 2.15
C ASN A 172 8.34 -13.91 3.39
N THR A 173 8.62 -12.60 3.36
CA THR A 173 8.28 -11.70 4.46
C THR A 173 6.77 -11.66 4.68
N VAL A 174 5.98 -11.53 3.60
CA VAL A 174 4.51 -11.55 3.68
C VAL A 174 4.01 -12.91 4.16
N ILE A 175 4.57 -14.01 3.65
CA ILE A 175 4.25 -15.37 4.11
C ILE A 175 4.52 -15.52 5.61
N SER A 176 5.67 -15.07 6.10
CA SER A 176 6.04 -15.13 7.52
C SER A 176 5.07 -14.33 8.41
N ILE A 177 4.60 -13.17 7.95
CA ILE A 177 3.54 -12.40 8.64
C ILE A 177 2.27 -13.23 8.75
N LEU A 178 1.78 -13.77 7.63
CA LEU A 178 0.54 -14.55 7.61
C LEU A 178 0.64 -15.83 8.46
N GLN A 179 1.79 -16.51 8.44
CA GLN A 179 2.06 -17.65 9.32
C GLN A 179 2.04 -17.26 10.80
N THR A 180 2.62 -16.10 11.14
CA THR A 180 2.60 -15.56 12.51
C THR A 180 1.16 -15.29 12.96
N VAL A 181 0.36 -14.63 12.11
CA VAL A 181 -1.05 -14.34 12.36
C VAL A 181 -1.86 -15.63 12.61
N VAL A 182 -1.64 -16.65 11.78
CA VAL A 182 -2.33 -17.93 11.92
C VAL A 182 -1.93 -18.64 13.22
N SER A 183 -0.63 -18.77 13.49
CA SER A 183 -0.10 -19.50 14.65
C SER A 183 -0.47 -18.85 15.99
N GLN A 184 -0.63 -17.53 16.03
CA GLN A 184 -0.91 -16.76 17.25
C GLN A 184 -2.39 -16.42 17.42
N ASN A 185 -3.26 -17.03 16.61
CA ASN A 185 -4.69 -16.83 16.62
C ASN A 185 -5.17 -15.38 16.39
N ILE A 186 -4.34 -14.51 15.81
CA ILE A 186 -4.67 -13.13 15.43
C ILE A 186 -5.79 -13.10 14.37
N THR A 187 -6.75 -12.20 14.49
CA THR A 187 -7.93 -12.11 13.63
C THR A 187 -8.01 -10.84 12.79
N SER A 188 -7.27 -9.78 13.16
CA SER A 188 -7.06 -8.59 12.36
C SER A 188 -5.58 -8.15 12.36
N VAL A 189 -5.04 -7.80 11.19
CA VAL A 189 -3.65 -7.36 11.06
C VAL A 189 -3.52 -6.14 10.16
N ALA A 190 -2.79 -5.13 10.62
CA ALA A 190 -2.50 -3.93 9.81
C ALA A 190 -1.07 -3.98 9.26
N ILE A 191 -0.95 -3.92 7.93
CA ILE A 191 0.28 -4.12 7.18
C ILE A 191 0.62 -2.84 6.42
N PRO A 192 1.77 -2.20 6.67
CA PRO A 192 2.21 -1.05 5.90
C PRO A 192 2.77 -1.50 4.55
N ALA A 193 3.12 -0.54 3.69
CA ALA A 193 3.85 -0.84 2.47
C ALA A 193 5.32 -1.25 2.76
N LEU A 194 5.53 -2.53 3.06
CA LEU A 194 6.81 -3.11 3.43
C LEU A 194 7.91 -2.82 2.40
N SER A 195 9.12 -2.57 2.91
CA SER A 195 10.34 -2.27 2.13
C SER A 195 10.32 -1.05 1.21
N SER A 196 9.18 -0.37 1.05
CA SER A 196 9.00 0.70 0.04
C SER A 196 9.50 2.08 0.46
N GLY A 197 9.73 2.29 1.77
CA GLY A 197 10.33 3.51 2.32
C GLY A 197 11.86 3.44 2.30
N LEU A 198 12.47 3.41 3.49
CA LEU A 198 13.94 3.42 3.66
C LEU A 198 14.70 2.27 2.95
N PHE A 199 14.01 1.21 2.57
CA PHE A 199 14.58 0.03 1.92
C PHE A 199 14.48 0.07 0.38
N ASN A 200 13.90 1.13 -0.18
CA ASN A 200 13.83 1.48 -1.61
C ASN A 200 13.23 0.41 -2.53
N PHE A 201 12.51 -0.57 -2.00
CA PHE A 201 11.90 -1.59 -2.85
C PHE A 201 10.77 -0.97 -3.69
N PRO A 202 10.73 -1.19 -5.01
CA PRO A 202 9.72 -0.58 -5.87
C PRO A 202 8.30 -0.85 -5.39
N ARG A 203 7.51 0.23 -5.26
CA ARG A 203 6.17 0.20 -4.65
C ARG A 203 5.21 -0.75 -5.39
N ASP A 204 5.26 -0.77 -6.72
CA ASP A 204 4.41 -1.60 -7.58
C ASP A 204 4.71 -3.10 -7.44
N TYR A 205 5.98 -3.47 -7.29
CA TYR A 205 6.35 -4.86 -7.02
C TYR A 205 5.91 -5.29 -5.62
N ALA A 206 5.99 -4.40 -4.62
CA ALA A 206 5.59 -4.73 -3.26
C ALA A 206 4.09 -5.08 -3.16
N VAL A 207 3.23 -4.28 -3.81
CA VAL A 207 1.79 -4.55 -3.86
C VAL A 207 1.49 -5.87 -4.57
N LYS A 208 2.18 -6.17 -5.68
CA LYS A 208 1.99 -7.43 -6.42
C LYS A 208 2.41 -8.66 -5.63
N GLU A 209 3.51 -8.60 -4.87
CA GLU A 209 3.92 -9.74 -4.02
C GLU A 209 2.94 -10.00 -2.89
N PHE A 210 2.34 -8.93 -2.34
CA PHE A 210 1.30 -9.05 -1.31
C PHE A 210 0.05 -9.77 -1.82
N ALA A 211 -0.46 -9.36 -2.99
CA ALA A 211 -1.70 -9.88 -3.56
C ALA A 211 -1.66 -11.36 -3.95
N LYS A 212 -0.47 -11.96 -4.07
CA LYS A 212 -0.30 -13.39 -4.37
C LYS A 212 -0.61 -14.31 -3.19
N GLN A 213 -0.62 -13.78 -1.96
CA GLN A 213 -0.69 -14.60 -0.76
C GLN A 213 -2.13 -14.80 -0.30
N ASN A 214 -2.44 -16.00 0.20
CA ASN A 214 -3.77 -16.34 0.72
C ASN A 214 -3.66 -17.16 2.01
N THR A 215 -4.67 -17.11 2.87
CA THR A 215 -4.74 -17.88 4.12
C THR A 215 -6.06 -18.64 4.24
N LYS A 216 -6.03 -19.81 4.89
CA LYS A 216 -7.22 -20.64 5.13
C LYS A 216 -8.03 -20.18 6.36
N LYS A 217 -7.48 -19.27 7.16
CA LYS A 217 -8.09 -18.76 8.39
C LYS A 217 -8.97 -17.55 8.08
N LYS A 218 -10.02 -17.33 8.88
CA LYS A 218 -10.73 -16.05 8.88
C LYS A 218 -9.78 -14.94 9.36
N LEU A 219 -9.58 -13.92 8.53
CA LEU A 219 -8.61 -12.85 8.77
C LEU A 219 -9.08 -11.56 8.12
N ASP A 220 -9.04 -10.48 8.89
CA ASP A 220 -9.16 -9.11 8.40
C ASP A 220 -7.77 -8.50 8.21
N VAL A 221 -7.50 -7.99 7.01
CA VAL A 221 -6.19 -7.48 6.60
C VAL A 221 -6.30 -6.02 6.20
N ASN A 222 -5.67 -5.14 6.96
CA ASN A 222 -5.73 -3.70 6.74
C ASN A 222 -4.41 -3.25 6.11
N LEU A 223 -4.42 -2.92 4.83
CA LEU A 223 -3.31 -2.24 4.17
C LEU A 223 -3.33 -0.77 4.57
N VAL A 224 -2.42 -0.35 5.43
CA VAL A 224 -2.40 1.02 5.98
C VAL A 224 -1.32 1.84 5.30
N VAL A 225 -1.74 2.94 4.68
CA VAL A 225 -0.86 3.94 4.06
C VAL A 225 -0.89 5.21 4.88
N PHE A 226 0.30 5.68 5.27
CA PHE A 226 0.45 6.90 6.05
C PHE A 226 -0.15 8.11 5.31
N PRO A 227 -0.87 9.04 5.98
CA PRO A 227 -1.64 10.07 5.27
C PRO A 227 -0.85 11.00 4.33
N LYS A 228 0.46 11.13 4.56
CA LYS A 228 1.36 11.93 3.71
C LYS A 228 1.91 11.17 2.50
N ASP A 229 1.78 9.84 2.45
CA ASP A 229 2.30 9.02 1.36
C ASP A 229 1.28 8.85 0.22
N ASN A 230 0.94 9.97 -0.43
CA ASN A 230 -0.02 9.98 -1.54
C ASN A 230 0.47 9.13 -2.72
N GLU A 231 1.79 9.04 -2.95
CA GLU A 231 2.36 8.22 -4.03
C GLU A 231 2.08 6.73 -3.83
N MET A 232 2.23 6.21 -2.60
CA MET A 232 1.83 4.83 -2.30
C MET A 232 0.33 4.62 -2.52
N MET A 233 -0.51 5.59 -2.15
CA MET A 233 -1.96 5.50 -2.41
C MET A 233 -2.26 5.40 -3.91
N GLU A 234 -1.62 6.21 -4.75
CA GLU A 234 -1.78 6.11 -6.20
C GLU A 234 -1.30 4.76 -6.75
N VAL A 235 -0.18 4.24 -6.25
CA VAL A 235 0.34 2.91 -6.66
C VAL A 235 -0.62 1.80 -6.23
N ILE A 236 -1.17 1.87 -5.02
CA ILE A 236 -2.19 0.94 -4.57
C ILE A 236 -3.43 1.09 -5.44
N TYR A 237 -3.93 2.29 -5.74
CA TYR A 237 -5.07 2.46 -6.66
C TYR A 237 -4.83 1.86 -8.04
N ALA A 238 -3.67 2.11 -8.62
CA ALA A 238 -3.30 1.55 -9.91
C ALA A 238 -3.23 0.01 -9.87
N ASN A 239 -2.75 -0.59 -8.78
CA ASN A 239 -2.58 -2.04 -8.67
C ASN A 239 -3.77 -2.76 -8.03
N TYR A 240 -4.62 -2.09 -7.26
CA TYR A 240 -5.84 -2.61 -6.65
C TYR A 240 -6.73 -3.15 -7.77
N ILE A 241 -6.94 -2.33 -8.80
CA ILE A 241 -7.68 -2.70 -10.01
C ILE A 241 -7.08 -3.94 -10.72
N LEU A 242 -5.75 -4.10 -10.72
CA LEU A 242 -5.05 -5.26 -11.31
C LEU A 242 -5.04 -6.51 -10.42
N CYS A 243 -5.11 -6.37 -9.10
CA CYS A 243 -5.14 -7.50 -8.17
C CYS A 243 -6.53 -8.14 -8.12
N PHE A 244 -7.60 -7.37 -8.33
CA PHE A 244 -8.97 -7.89 -8.36
C PHE A 244 -9.36 -8.56 -9.68
N SER A 245 -8.76 -8.18 -10.81
CA SER A 245 -8.99 -8.86 -12.09
C SER A 245 -8.43 -10.29 -12.16
N VAL A 246 -7.60 -10.67 -11.18
CA VAL A 246 -7.06 -12.03 -11.03
C VAL A 246 -7.99 -12.95 -10.22
N PHE A 247 -8.87 -12.37 -9.38
CA PHE A 247 -9.75 -13.15 -8.49
C PHE A 247 -11.21 -13.29 -8.97
N GLU A 248 -11.66 -12.47 -9.93
CA GLU A 248 -12.98 -12.62 -10.58
C GLU A 248 -12.85 -12.54 -12.12
N PRO A 249 -12.93 -13.67 -12.85
CA PRO A 249 -12.81 -13.68 -14.31
C PRO A 249 -13.91 -12.86 -15.02
N SER A 250 -15.04 -12.64 -14.35
CA SER A 250 -16.23 -12.00 -14.91
C SER A 250 -16.14 -10.46 -15.01
N PHE A 251 -15.18 -9.83 -14.33
CA PHE A 251 -14.95 -8.37 -14.34
C PHE A 251 -13.80 -7.92 -15.25
N SER A 252 -13.13 -8.86 -15.93
CA SER A 252 -11.83 -8.64 -16.58
C SER A 252 -11.88 -7.75 -17.84
N ILE A 253 -13.06 -7.52 -18.43
CA ILE A 253 -13.19 -6.77 -19.70
C ILE A 253 -13.31 -5.25 -19.51
N PHE A 254 -13.83 -4.76 -18.38
CA PHE A 254 -14.03 -3.32 -18.16
C PHE A 254 -12.75 -2.56 -17.78
N ILE A 255 -11.73 -3.26 -17.28
CA ILE A 255 -10.53 -2.65 -16.68
C ILE A 255 -9.37 -2.49 -17.67
N LEU A 256 -9.31 -3.32 -18.73
CA LEU A 256 -8.30 -3.21 -19.79
C LEU A 256 -8.36 -1.83 -20.51
N ILE A 257 -9.53 -1.18 -20.44
CA ILE A 257 -9.87 0.09 -21.08
C ILE A 257 -9.21 1.30 -20.37
N MET A 258 -8.98 1.26 -19.06
CA MET A 258 -8.41 2.39 -18.30
C MET A 258 -6.86 2.45 -18.35
N PHE A 259 -6.18 1.33 -18.57
CA PHE A 259 -4.70 1.26 -18.55
C PHE A 259 -4.02 1.40 -19.91
N TYR A 260 -4.74 1.29 -21.03
CA TYR A 260 -4.18 1.38 -22.38
C TYR A 260 -4.00 2.82 -22.91
N PHE A 261 -3.95 3.83 -22.04
CA PHE A 261 -3.78 5.25 -22.41
C PHE A 261 -2.60 5.96 -21.75
N HIS A 262 -1.54 5.23 -21.44
CA HIS A 262 -0.22 5.83 -21.46
C HIS A 262 0.79 4.88 -22.09
N PRO A 263 1.27 5.15 -23.33
CA PRO A 263 2.44 4.46 -23.84
C PRO A 263 3.73 5.04 -23.19
N PRO A 264 4.81 4.26 -23.20
CA PRO A 264 6.00 4.47 -22.39
C PRO A 264 7.11 5.22 -23.16
N HIS A 265 7.98 5.91 -22.40
CA HIS A 265 9.35 6.34 -22.74
C HIS A 265 9.64 7.24 -23.97
N LYS A 266 10.53 8.20 -23.68
CA LYS A 266 11.36 9.05 -24.56
C LYS A 266 11.82 8.37 -25.87
N TYR A 267 11.69 9.10 -26.98
CA TYR A 267 12.64 9.07 -28.10
C TYR A 267 13.16 10.50 -28.36
N PHE A 268 14.48 10.64 -28.39
CA PHE A 268 15.17 11.68 -29.13
C PHE A 268 15.06 11.34 -30.62
N VAL A 269 14.63 12.27 -31.47
CA VAL A 269 15.12 12.41 -32.84
C VAL A 269 15.35 13.88 -33.14
N GLN A 270 16.51 14.11 -33.72
CA GLN A 270 17.21 15.33 -34.05
C GLN A 270 16.59 15.98 -35.30
N HIS A 271 16.53 17.32 -35.29
CA HIS A 271 16.69 18.28 -36.40
C HIS A 271 16.07 18.09 -37.81
N SER A 272 15.48 19.22 -38.23
CA SER A 272 15.62 19.89 -39.54
C SER A 272 14.68 19.51 -40.70
N PHE A 273 13.57 20.24 -40.82
CA PHE A 273 13.26 21.32 -41.79
C PHE A 273 11.75 21.44 -41.94
#